data_AF-A0A529X8V3-F1
#
_entry.id   AF-A0A529X8V3-F1
#
_cell.length_a   1.000
_cell.length_b   1.000
_cell.length_c   1.000
_cell.angle_alpha   90.00
_cell.angle_beta   90.00
_cell.angle_gamma   90.00
#
_symmetry.space_group_name_H-M   'P 1'
#
loop_
_entity.id
_entity.type
_entity.pdbx_description
1 polymer ?
#
loop_
_entity_poly.entity_id
_entity_poly.type
_entity_poly.pdbx_seq_one_letter_code
_entity_poly.pdbx_strand_id
1 'polypeptide(L)' 'LKECGDLGSLAAGLVIQQIGPRPRQNLRREAEQAGLL' A
#
# COMPACT_ATOMS: atom_id res chain seq x y z
N LEU A 1 -10.68 -9.18 9.01
CA LEU A 1 -10.80 -7.71 8.79
C LEU A 1 -9.47 -6.98 9.01
N LYS A 2 -8.65 -7.37 9.99
CA LYS A 2 -7.35 -6.72 10.27
C LYS A 2 -6.43 -6.62 9.04
N GLU A 3 -6.20 -7.73 8.34
CA GLU A 3 -5.35 -7.75 7.13
C GLU A 3 -5.83 -6.78 6.04
N CYS A 4 -7.15 -6.68 5.81
CA CYS A 4 -7.71 -5.71 4.87
C CYS A 4 -7.43 -4.26 5.32
N GLY A 5 -7.48 -3.98 6.62
CA GLY A 5 -7.15 -2.67 7.17
C GLY A 5 -5.67 -2.33 7.04
N ASP A 6 -4.80 -3.31 7.28
CA ASP A 6 -3.35 -3.14 7.15
C ASP A 6 -2.95 -2.87 5.69
N LEU A 7 -3.50 -3.64 4.74
CA LEU A 7 -3.32 -3.43 3.30
C LEU A 7 -3.86 -2.08 2.82
N GLY A 8 -5.03 -1.66 3.33
CA GLY A 8 -5.61 -0.35 3.03
C GLY A 8 -4.74 0.80 3.51
N SER A 9 -4.19 0.68 4.72
CA SER A 9 -3.28 1.67 5.32
C SER A 9 -1.96 1.77 4.55
N LEU A 10 -1.40 0.63 4.10
CA LEU A 10 -0.23 0.59 3.25
C LEU A 10 -0.47 1.34 1.93
N ALA A 11 -1.56 1.03 1.22
CA ALA A 11 -1.88 1.69 -0.05
C ALA A 11 -2.11 3.21 0.12
N ALA A 12 -2.77 3.61 1.22
CA ALA A 12 -2.95 5.02 1.56
C ALA A 12 -1.62 5.73 1.85
N GLY A 13 -0.71 5.10 2.60
CA GLY A 13 0.63 5.63 2.85
C GLY A 13 1.44 5.80 1.56
N LEU A 14 1.35 4.87 0.62
CA LEU A 14 2.07 4.96 -0.65
C LEU A 14 1.55 6.10 -1.53
N VAL A 15 0.25 6.36 -1.58
CA VAL A 15 -0.32 7.40 -2.45
C VAL A 15 -0.04 8.83 -1.94
N ILE A 16 0.02 9.05 -0.62
CA ILE A 16 0.27 10.40 -0.07
C ILE A 16 1.73 10.85 -0.23
N GLN A 17 2.66 9.92 -0.37
CA GLN A 17 4.10 10.20 -0.51
C GLN A 17 4.48 10.63 -1.94
N GLN A 18 3.53 10.69 -2.86
CA GLN A 18 3.75 11.05 -4.26
C GLN A 18 2.78 12.12 -4.75
N ILE A 19 3.16 12.81 -5.82
CA ILE A 19 2.25 13.71 -6.54
C ILE A 19 1.41 12.87 -7.51
N GLY A 20 0.09 12.88 -7.29
CA GLY A 20 -0.91 12.24 -8.16
C GLY A 20 -1.69 11.12 -7.46
N PRO A 21 -2.96 10.91 -7.82
CA PRO A 21 -3.92 10.12 -7.03
C PRO A 21 -3.77 8.60 -7.16
N ARG A 22 -2.87 8.10 -8.01
CA ARG A 22 -2.68 6.67 -8.27
C ARG A 22 -1.25 6.25 -7.92
N PRO A 23 -1.05 5.27 -7.02
CA PRO A 23 0.26 4.74 -6.67
C PRO A 23 1.08 4.37 -7.92
N ARG A 24 2.34 4.78 -7.95
CA ARG A 24 3.31 4.45 -9.02
C ARG A 24 4.04 3.14 -8.74
N GLN A 25 4.11 2.72 -7.48
CA GLN A 25 4.67 1.46 -7.04
C GLN A 25 3.71 0.29 -7.31
N ASN A 26 4.27 -0.92 -7.36
CA ASN A 26 3.45 -2.12 -7.45
C ASN A 26 2.97 -2.51 -6.03
N LEU A 27 1.68 -2.28 -5.76
CA LEU A 27 1.08 -2.53 -4.44
C LEU A 27 1.27 -3.96 -3.93
N ARG A 28 1.30 -4.96 -4.82
CA ARG A 28 1.54 -6.36 -4.42
C ARG A 28 2.95 -6.54 -3.88
N ARG A 29 3.96 -5.99 -4.56
CA ARG A 29 5.36 -6.07 -4.11
C ARG A 29 5.57 -5.31 -2.80
N GLU A 30 4.95 -4.14 -2.66
CA GLU A 30 5.04 -3.38 -1.41
C GLU A 30 4.38 -4.13 -0.24
N ALA A 31 3.27 -4.83 -0.49
CA ALA A 31 2.61 -5.66 0.52
C ALA A 31 3.47 -6.87 0.92
N GLU A 32 4.11 -7.54 -0.04
CA GLU A 32 5.07 -8.62 0.22
C GLU A 32 6.26 -8.12 1.06
N GLN A 33 6.81 -6.96 0.73
CA GLN A 33 7.91 -6.33 1.49
C GLN A 33 7.51 -5.92 2.90
N ALA A 34 6.26 -5.51 3.10
CA ALA A 34 5.69 -5.19 4.40
C ALA A 34 5.30 -6.44 5.22
N GLY A 35 5.44 -7.65 4.66
CA GLY A 35 5.03 -8.91 5.29
C GLY A 35 3.51 -9.07 5.40
N LEU A 36 2.76 -8.39 4.53
CA LEU A 36 1.30 -8.45 4.47
C LEU A 36 0.80 -9.41 3.36
N LEU A 37 1.70 -9.97 2.55
CA LEU A 37 1.42 -10.88 1.42
C LEU A 37 2.58 -11.83 1.12
#